data_AF-A0A2M7MU74-F1
#
_entry.id   AF-A0A2M7MU74-F1
#
_cell.length_a   1.000
_cell.length_b   1.000
_cell.length_c   1.000
_cell.angle_alpha   90.00
_cell.angle_beta   90.00
_cell.angle_gamma   90.00
#
_symmetry.space_group_name_H-M   'P 1'
#
loop_
_entity.id
_entity.type
_entity.pdbx_description
1 polymer ?
#
loop_
_entity_poly.entity_id
_entity_poly.type
_entity_poly.pdbx_seq_one_letter_code
_entity_poly.pdbx_strand_id
1 'polypeptide(L)' 'GEIGMRTYENEGMNANSGFIVTEAGVVVVDSGSTLKMAERIHAAIRKVTRPPVKIVVNTGGQDHPWLGS' A
#
# COMPACT_ATOMS: atom_id res chain seq x y z
N GLY A 1 7.05 2.72 8.31
CA GLY A 1 5.71 3.25 8.59
C GLY A 1 5.74 4.00 9.90
N GLU A 2 4.71 4.80 10.15
CA GLU A 2 4.53 5.49 11.42
C GLU A 2 4.13 4.46 12.51
N ILE A 3 4.65 4.61 13.73
CA ILE A 3 4.41 3.67 14.85
C ILE A 3 3.43 4.20 15.89
N GLY A 4 2.83 5.37 15.64
CA GLY A 4 1.89 6.03 16.52
C GLY A 4 0.46 5.44 16.47
N MET A 5 -0.45 6.08 17.20
CA MET A 5 -1.87 5.77 17.10
C MET A 5 -2.39 6.11 15.71
N ARG A 6 -3.50 5.49 15.31
CA ARG A 6 -4.24 5.91 14.12
C ARG A 6 -4.81 7.30 14.34
N THR A 7 -4.52 8.22 13.43
CA THR A 7 -5.05 9.57 13.45
C THR A 7 -5.58 9.95 12.07
N TYR A 8 -6.25 11.08 11.97
CA TYR A 8 -6.71 11.60 10.68
C TYR A 8 -5.51 11.98 9.78
N GLU A 9 -4.44 12.50 10.39
CA GLU A 9 -3.23 12.97 9.71
C GLU A 9 -2.46 11.82 9.04
N ASN A 10 -2.39 10.65 9.69
CA ASN A 10 -1.76 9.45 9.11
C ASN A 10 -2.75 8.59 8.32
N GLU A 11 -3.97 9.07 8.11
CA GLU A 11 -5.05 8.38 7.39
C GLU A 11 -5.34 6.99 7.99
N GLY A 12 -5.06 6.77 9.28
CA GLY A 12 -5.17 5.48 9.95
C GLY A 12 -4.07 4.48 9.62
N MET A 13 -3.01 4.90 8.92
CA MET A 13 -1.90 4.06 8.49
C MET A 13 -0.75 4.08 9.50
N ASN A 14 -0.82 3.19 10.49
CA ASN A 14 0.29 2.90 11.40
C ASN A 14 0.96 1.55 11.11
N ALA A 15 0.87 1.11 9.85
CA ALA A 15 1.46 -0.13 9.33
C ALA A 15 2.51 0.16 8.27
N ASN A 16 3.19 -0.89 7.80
CA ASN A 16 4.12 -0.81 6.68
C ASN A 16 3.44 -1.35 5.42
N SER A 17 3.53 -0.62 4.31
CA SER A 17 3.25 -1.14 2.96
C SER A 17 4.56 -1.35 2.21
N GLY A 18 4.56 -2.33 1.30
CA GLY A 18 5.71 -2.65 0.47
C GLY A 18 5.30 -3.14 -0.91
N PHE A 19 6.28 -3.28 -1.80
CA PHE A 19 6.04 -3.90 -3.11
C PHE A 19 7.28 -4.66 -3.60
N ILE A 20 7.03 -5.65 -4.45
CA ILE A 20 8.04 -6.50 -5.07
C ILE A 20 7.91 -6.34 -6.58
N VAL A 21 9.04 -6.07 -7.25
CA VAL A 21 9.11 -6.01 -8.72
C VAL A 21 9.52 -7.37 -9.25
N THR A 22 8.75 -7.90 -10.20
CA THR A 22 9.02 -9.15 -10.90
C THR A 22 8.99 -8.92 -12.41
N GLU A 23 9.43 -9.90 -13.20
CA GLU A 23 9.31 -9.84 -14.66
C GLU A 23 7.85 -9.77 -15.15
N ALA A 24 6.90 -10.35 -14.39
CA ALA A 24 5.49 -10.39 -14.75
C ALA A 24 4.72 -9.12 -14.32
N GLY A 25 5.29 -8.30 -13.44
CA GLY A 25 4.67 -7.11 -12.88
C GLY A 25 4.98 -6.89 -11.40
N VAL A 26 4.22 -5.99 -10.77
CA VAL A 26 4.40 -5.60 -9.37
C VAL A 26 3.40 -6.31 -8.47
N VAL A 27 3.90 -6.82 -7.34
CA VAL A 27 3.08 -7.32 -6.22
C VAL A 27 3.13 -6.28 -5.11
N VAL A 28 1.96 -5.82 -4.64
CA VAL A 28 1.84 -4.89 -3.51
C VAL A 28 1.47 -5.67 -2.26
N VAL A 29 2.14 -5.37 -1.16
CA VAL A 29 1.81 -5.87 0.18
C VAL A 29 1.19 -4.72 0.97
N ASP A 30 -0.04 -4.92 1.40
CA ASP A 30 -0.91 -3.96 2.09
C ASP A 30 -1.16 -2.67 1.28
N SER A 31 -2.35 -2.58 0.67
CA SER A 31 -2.79 -1.45 -0.16
C SER A 31 -3.04 -0.13 0.58
N GLY A 32 -2.97 -0.17 1.92
CA GLY A 32 -3.21 0.97 2.79
C GLY A 32 -4.68 1.12 3.19
N SER A 33 -4.92 2.16 3.99
CA SER A 33 -6.17 2.39 4.73
C SER A 33 -7.20 3.25 4.00
N THR A 34 -6.82 3.90 2.89
CA THR A 34 -7.67 4.79 2.10
C THR A 34 -7.29 4.74 0.62
N LEU A 35 -8.20 5.16 -0.26
CA LEU A 35 -7.91 5.36 -1.69
C LEU A 35 -6.73 6.32 -1.90
N LYS A 36 -6.67 7.40 -1.12
CA LYS A 36 -5.60 8.40 -1.21
C LYS A 36 -4.24 7.82 -0.82
N MET A 37 -4.19 6.92 0.16
CA MET A 37 -2.97 6.19 0.50
C MET A 37 -2.56 5.23 -0.62
N ALA A 38 -3.53 4.51 -1.20
CA ALA A 38 -3.27 3.64 -2.34
C ALA A 38 -2.72 4.41 -3.55
N GLU A 39 -3.25 5.61 -3.84
CA GLU A 39 -2.72 6.51 -4.87
C GLU A 39 -1.27 6.92 -4.61
N ARG A 40 -0.93 7.21 -3.34
CA ARG A 40 0.45 7.54 -2.93
C ARG A 40 1.39 6.34 -3.10
N ILE A 41 0.96 5.14 -2.70
CA ILE A 41 1.72 3.90 -2.90
C ILE A 41 1.92 3.66 -4.40
N HIS A 42 0.88 3.80 -5.21
CA HIS A 42 0.97 3.62 -6.66
C HIS A 42 1.88 4.66 -7.32
N ALA A 43 1.85 5.92 -6.87
CA ALA A 43 2.78 6.96 -7.32
C ALA A 43 4.23 6.64 -6.94
N ALA A 44 4.48 6.08 -5.76
CA ALA A 44 5.81 5.63 -5.34
C ALA A 44 6.32 4.45 -6.20
N ILE A 45 5.46 3.47 -6.49
CA ILE A 45 5.78 2.33 -7.37
C ILE A 45 6.21 2.83 -8.75
N ARG A 46 5.48 3.78 -9.33
CA ARG A 46 5.80 4.35 -10.67
C ARG A 46 7.13 5.09 -10.74
N LYS A 47 7.69 5.53 -9.60
CA LYS A 47 9.03 6.11 -9.55
C LYS A 47 10.13 5.05 -9.62
N VAL A 48 9.83 3.81 -9.25
CA VAL A 48 10.78 2.69 -9.19
C VAL A 48 10.66 1.80 -10.41
N THR A 49 9.46 1.59 -10.94
CA THR A 49 9.24 0.64 -12.04
C THR A 49 8.05 1.01 -12.93
N ARG A 50 8.04 0.49 -14.16
CA ARG A 50 7.01 0.75 -15.19
C ARG A 50 5.96 -0.35 -15.38
N PRO A 51 6.26 -1.66 -15.19
CA PRO A 51 5.26 -2.71 -15.25
C PRO A 51 4.09 -2.44 -14.27
N PRO A 52 2.87 -2.91 -14.61
CA PRO A 52 1.68 -2.64 -13.81
C PRO A 52 1.70 -3.44 -12.50
N VAL A 53 0.91 -2.96 -11.52
CA VAL A 53 0.51 -3.76 -10.36
C VAL A 53 -0.40 -4.89 -10.84
N LYS A 54 -0.04 -6.13 -10.50
CA LYS A 54 -0.77 -7.34 -10.90
C LYS A 54 -1.47 -8.02 -9.73
N ILE A 55 -0.87 -7.93 -8.54
CA ILE A 55 -1.34 -8.64 -7.35
C ILE A 55 -1.27 -7.67 -6.17
N VAL A 56 -2.31 -7.71 -5.35
CA VAL A 56 -2.36 -7.04 -4.04
C VAL A 56 -2.55 -8.13 -2.99
N VAL A 57 -1.67 -8.17 -1.99
CA VAL A 57 -1.73 -9.11 -0.86
C VAL A 57 -1.97 -8.29 0.39
N ASN A 58 -3.12 -8.48 1.03
CA ASN A 58 -3.46 -7.85 2.30
C ASN A 58 -3.21 -8.85 3.43
N THR A 59 -2.31 -8.49 4.36
CA THR A 59 -1.71 -9.43 5.32
C THR A 59 -2.53 -9.65 6.58
N GLY A 60 -3.49 -8.78 6.89
CA GLY A 60 -4.23 -8.80 8.16
C GLY A 60 -5.71 -8.47 8.01
N GLY A 61 -6.50 -8.99 8.96
CA GLY A 61 -7.96 -8.86 9.16
C GLY A 61 -8.48 -7.49 9.62
N GLN A 62 -7.72 -6.41 9.46
CA GLN A 62 -8.12 -5.07 9.90
C GLN A 62 -8.29 -4.13 8.72
N ASP A 63 -8.97 -3.00 8.87
CA ASP A 63 -9.31 -2.03 7.81
C ASP A 63 -8.10 -1.36 7.12
N HIS A 64 -7.06 -1.04 7.88
CA HIS A 64 -5.84 -0.34 7.44
C HIS A 64 -4.93 -0.99 6.37
N PRO A 65 -4.97 -2.30 6.05
CA PRO A 65 -4.21 -2.91 4.96
C PRO A 65 -5.02 -3.03 3.65
N TRP A 66 -6.37 -2.97 3.64
CA TRP A 66 -7.17 -3.27 2.44
C TRP A 66 -8.13 -2.19 1.96
N LEU A 67 -8.47 -1.17 2.75
CA LEU A 67 -9.49 -0.19 2.34
C LEU A 67 -9.08 0.64 1.12
N GLY A 68 -7.80 0.64 0.75
CA GLY A 68 -7.30 1.25 -0.48
C GLY A 68 -7.30 0.35 -1.73
N SER A 69 -7.76 -0.90 -1.65
CA SER A 69 -7.80 -1.86 -2.78
C SER A 69 -8.87 -1.52 -3.83
#